data_AF-A0A9E0ZFM5-F1
#
_entry.id   AF-A0A9E0ZFM5-F1
#
_cell.length_a   1.000
_cell.length_b   1.000
_cell.length_c   1.000
_cell.angle_alpha   90.00
_cell.angle_beta   90.00
_cell.angle_gamma   90.00
#
_symmetry.space_group_name_H-M   'P 1'
#
loop_
_entity.id
_entity.type
_entity.pdbx_description
1 polymer ?
#
loop_
_entity_poly.entity_id
_entity_poly.type
_entity_poly.pdbx_seq_one_letter_code
_entity_poly.pdbx_strand_id
1 'polypeptide(L)'
;MNITRTISEQVAEKMVAPIVAKIKSLSDERQIISEEAIQNSLPKDLKDCFEKHKSCFQKSSCATLYSGKHEIRIEKLSYFPASSSWYPHIEVGSQVIEHLDKLRIKIDKLNDEKEKTYNSIVSALLSLRTFKRAKEQFPDAYEYLKEYEEPGKTAVSLPIEDILSTIKKYK
;
A
#
# COMPACT_ATOMS: atom_id res chain seq x y z
N MET A 1 14.97 -29.84 3.31
CA MET A 1 14.87 -28.62 4.14
C MET A 1 13.43 -28.50 4.65
N ASN A 2 13.20 -27.96 5.85
CA ASN A 2 11.86 -27.71 6.38
C ASN A 2 11.46 -26.26 6.12
N ILE A 3 10.20 -26.02 5.81
CA ILE A 3 9.68 -24.68 5.60
C ILE A 3 9.49 -24.02 6.96
N THR A 4 10.22 -22.95 7.24
CA THR A 4 10.03 -22.12 8.45
C THR A 4 8.91 -21.12 8.21
N ARG A 5 8.33 -20.60 9.30
CA ARG A 5 7.31 -19.54 9.26
C ARG A 5 7.79 -18.30 8.49
N THR A 6 9.03 -17.90 8.70
CA THR A 6 9.65 -16.76 8.00
C THR A 6 9.73 -16.95 6.47
N ILE A 7 10.04 -18.16 6.01
CA ILE A 7 10.06 -18.47 4.57
C ILE A 7 8.62 -18.47 4.01
N SER A 8 7.65 -18.99 4.77
CA SER A 8 6.24 -18.97 4.37
C SER A 8 5.69 -17.54 4.24
N GLU A 9 6.04 -16.66 5.18
CA GLU A 9 5.63 -15.25 5.17
C GLU A 9 6.21 -14.52 3.96
N GLN A 10 7.51 -14.71 3.65
CA GLN A 10 8.17 -14.10 2.49
C GLN A 10 7.61 -14.59 1.15
N VAL A 11 7.27 -15.87 1.05
CA VAL A 11 6.63 -16.42 -0.16
C VAL A 11 5.21 -15.90 -0.31
N ALA A 12 4.44 -15.84 0.78
CA ALA A 12 3.10 -15.28 0.77
C ALA A 12 3.08 -13.79 0.37
N GLU A 13 4.08 -13.01 0.81
CA GLU A 13 4.25 -11.61 0.37
C GLU A 13 4.44 -11.51 -1.16
N LYS A 14 5.29 -12.35 -1.74
CA LYS A 14 5.52 -12.38 -3.19
C LYS A 14 4.26 -12.81 -3.96
N MET A 15 3.54 -13.83 -3.48
CA MET A 15 2.32 -14.32 -4.13
C MET A 15 1.17 -13.31 -4.09
N VAL A 16 1.09 -12.49 -3.04
CA VAL A 16 0.03 -11.49 -2.87
C VAL A 16 0.41 -10.13 -3.49
N ALA A 17 1.63 -9.99 -4.00
CA ALA A 17 2.11 -8.78 -4.68
C ALA A 17 1.19 -8.29 -5.83
N PRO A 18 0.58 -9.14 -6.67
CA PRO A 18 -0.37 -8.70 -7.70
C PRO A 18 -1.62 -8.03 -7.10
N ILE A 19 -2.12 -8.54 -5.97
CA ILE A 19 -3.27 -7.94 -5.27
C ILE A 19 -2.87 -6.59 -4.68
N VAL A 20 -1.68 -6.50 -4.09
CA VAL A 20 -1.12 -5.23 -3.58
C VAL A 20 -0.96 -4.20 -4.70
N ALA A 21 -0.45 -4.60 -5.86
CA ALA A 21 -0.31 -3.72 -7.01
C ALA A 21 -1.68 -3.19 -7.49
N LYS A 22 -2.70 -4.05 -7.51
CA LYS A 22 -4.08 -3.65 -7.86
C LYS A 22 -4.68 -2.68 -6.85
N ILE A 23 -4.48 -2.91 -5.55
CA ILE A 23 -4.90 -1.98 -4.49
C ILE A 23 -4.24 -0.62 -4.68
N LYS A 24 -2.94 -0.61 -4.96
CA LYS A 24 -2.20 0.64 -5.21
C LYS A 24 -2.75 1.37 -6.43
N SER A 25 -2.95 0.67 -7.55
CA SER A 25 -3.53 1.25 -8.76
C SER A 25 -4.90 1.90 -8.51
N LEU A 26 -5.78 1.26 -7.74
CA LEU A 26 -7.10 1.83 -7.40
C LEU A 26 -6.99 3.00 -6.43
N SER A 27 -6.01 2.98 -5.52
CA SER A 27 -5.73 4.12 -4.64
C SER A 27 -5.21 5.33 -5.42
N ASP A 28 -4.34 5.10 -6.40
CA ASP A 28 -3.80 6.14 -7.28
C ASP A 28 -4.92 6.72 -8.17
N GLU A 29 -5.78 5.87 -8.73
CA GLU A 29 -6.99 6.28 -9.48
C GLU A 29 -7.90 7.16 -8.62
N ARG A 30 -8.20 6.72 -7.37
CA ARG A 30 -8.99 7.49 -6.41
C ARG A 30 -8.36 8.87 -6.15
N GLN A 31 -7.04 8.95 -6.04
CA GLN A 31 -6.33 10.21 -5.83
C GLN A 31 -6.47 11.15 -7.05
N ILE A 32 -6.26 10.64 -8.26
CA ILE A 32 -6.39 11.41 -9.50
C ILE A 32 -7.79 12.02 -9.62
N ILE A 33 -8.84 11.22 -9.44
CA ILE A 33 -10.24 11.68 -9.50
C ILE A 33 -10.49 12.78 -8.47
N SER A 34 -9.91 12.65 -7.28
CA SER A 34 -10.07 13.60 -6.19
C SER A 34 -9.38 14.93 -6.51
N GLU A 35 -8.15 14.87 -7.04
CA GLU A 35 -7.42 16.06 -7.47
C GLU A 35 -8.13 16.77 -8.61
N GLU A 36 -8.62 16.03 -9.62
CA GLU A 36 -9.42 16.58 -10.72
C GLU A 36 -10.70 17.26 -10.21
N ALA A 37 -11.40 16.64 -9.26
CA ALA A 37 -12.61 17.21 -8.67
C ALA A 37 -12.32 18.53 -7.93
N ILE A 38 -11.23 18.57 -7.16
CA ILE A 38 -10.80 19.78 -6.46
C ILE A 38 -10.43 20.87 -7.47
N GLN A 39 -9.65 20.53 -8.50
CA GLN A 39 -9.30 21.48 -9.53
C GLN A 39 -10.54 22.00 -10.25
N ASN A 40 -11.50 21.16 -10.61
CA ASN A 40 -12.72 21.60 -11.30
C ASN A 40 -13.61 22.50 -10.43
N SER A 41 -13.55 22.36 -9.10
CA SER A 41 -14.28 23.22 -8.16
C SER A 41 -13.68 24.63 -8.03
N LEU A 42 -12.38 24.80 -8.30
CA LEU A 42 -11.68 26.07 -8.12
C LEU A 42 -11.88 26.99 -9.35
N PRO A 43 -12.22 28.28 -9.14
CA PRO A 43 -12.28 29.26 -10.22
C PRO A 43 -10.96 29.37 -11.00
N LYS A 44 -11.03 29.57 -12.32
CA LYS A 44 -9.84 29.67 -13.19
C LYS A 44 -8.91 30.82 -12.76
N ASP A 45 -9.47 31.98 -12.47
CA ASP A 45 -8.71 33.16 -12.04
C ASP A 45 -7.92 32.88 -10.74
N LEU A 46 -8.49 32.10 -9.82
CA LEU A 46 -7.84 31.71 -8.57
C LEU A 46 -6.64 30.81 -8.82
N LYS A 47 -6.72 29.90 -9.79
CA LYS A 47 -5.60 29.02 -10.17
C LYS A 47 -4.44 29.81 -10.75
N ASP A 48 -4.74 30.71 -11.69
CA ASP A 48 -3.72 31.56 -12.32
C ASP A 48 -3.03 32.47 -11.30
N CYS A 49 -3.79 33.00 -10.33
CA CYS A 49 -3.23 33.78 -9.22
C CYS A 49 -2.39 32.92 -8.27
N PHE A 50 -2.84 31.70 -7.96
CA PHE A 50 -2.11 30.77 -7.11
C PHE A 50 -0.77 30.38 -7.73
N GLU A 51 -0.73 30.11 -9.03
CA GLU A 51 0.50 29.77 -9.74
C GLU A 51 1.55 30.89 -9.68
N LYS A 52 1.10 32.15 -9.83
CA LYS A 52 1.96 33.35 -9.80
C LYS A 52 2.44 33.70 -8.38
N HIS A 53 1.60 33.51 -7.36
CA HIS A 53 1.85 34.00 -6.00
C HIS A 53 1.71 32.92 -4.93
N LYS A 54 2.29 31.73 -5.16
CA LYS A 54 2.18 30.58 -4.24
C LYS A 54 2.48 30.88 -2.77
N SER A 55 3.37 31.82 -2.45
CA SER A 55 3.73 32.16 -1.07
C SER A 55 2.66 32.95 -0.32
N CYS A 56 1.77 33.65 -1.03
CA CYS A 56 0.75 34.50 -0.42
C CYS A 56 -0.54 33.74 -0.06
N PHE A 57 -0.68 32.51 -0.56
CA PHE A 57 -1.87 31.68 -0.34
C PHE A 57 -1.65 30.69 0.80
N GLN A 58 -2.70 30.51 1.59
CA GLN A 58 -2.84 29.35 2.46
C GLN A 58 -3.01 28.09 1.59
N LYS A 59 -2.28 27.03 1.95
CA LYS A 59 -2.23 25.78 1.20
C LYS A 59 -2.77 24.64 2.04
N SER A 60 -3.46 23.72 1.40
CA SER A 60 -3.83 22.44 1.99
C SER A 60 -3.37 21.29 1.10
N SER A 61 -3.02 20.16 1.73
CA SER A 61 -2.76 18.86 1.10
C SER A 61 -3.81 17.81 1.50
N CYS A 62 -4.87 18.25 2.19
CA CYS A 62 -6.01 17.43 2.60
C CYS A 62 -7.31 18.16 2.28
N ALA A 63 -8.40 17.42 2.08
CA ALA A 63 -9.72 17.99 1.79
C ALA A 63 -10.83 17.07 2.30
N THR A 64 -11.96 17.68 2.64
CA THR A 64 -13.23 16.97 2.80
C THR A 64 -14.07 17.26 1.57
N LEU A 65 -14.26 16.26 0.71
CA LEU A 65 -15.17 16.36 -0.42
C LEU A 65 -16.58 16.05 0.06
N TYR A 66 -17.55 16.92 -0.24
CA TYR A 66 -18.93 16.71 0.19
C TYR A 66 -19.95 16.98 -0.91
N SER A 67 -21.08 16.26 -0.84
CA SER A 67 -22.25 16.46 -1.69
C SER A 67 -23.49 16.21 -0.83
N GLY A 68 -24.16 17.31 -0.45
CA GLY A 68 -25.21 17.27 0.56
C GLY A 68 -24.68 16.77 1.91
N LYS A 69 -25.16 15.59 2.36
CA LYS A 69 -24.76 14.96 3.63
C LYS A 69 -23.65 13.92 3.50
N HIS A 70 -23.22 13.58 2.28
CA HIS A 70 -22.16 12.60 2.06
C HIS A 70 -20.81 13.31 2.07
N GLU A 71 -19.92 12.86 2.96
CA GLU A 71 -18.59 13.43 3.14
C GLU A 71 -17.52 12.35 3.02
N ILE A 72 -16.48 12.64 2.25
CA ILE A 72 -15.30 11.79 2.10
C ILE A 72 -14.06 12.62 2.39
N ARG A 73 -13.26 12.16 3.35
CA ARG A 73 -11.96 12.75 3.66
C ARG A 73 -10.87 12.16 2.77
N ILE A 74 -10.02 13.04 2.26
CA ILE A 74 -8.95 12.70 1.34
C ILE A 74 -7.67 13.37 1.82
N GLU A 75 -6.61 12.57 1.85
CA GLU A 75 -5.27 12.96 2.31
C GLU A 75 -4.28 12.82 1.16
N LYS A 76 -3.07 13.37 1.36
CA LYS A 76 -1.93 13.26 0.43
C LYS A 76 -2.18 13.87 -0.96
N LEU A 77 -3.02 14.89 -1.04
CA LEU A 77 -3.29 15.63 -2.26
C LEU A 77 -2.14 16.60 -2.57
N SER A 78 -1.98 16.90 -3.85
CA SER A 78 -1.17 18.02 -4.31
C SER A 78 -1.63 19.34 -3.67
N TYR A 79 -0.67 20.20 -3.26
CA TYR A 79 -1.01 21.45 -2.59
C TYR A 79 -1.91 22.35 -3.45
N PHE A 80 -3.06 22.72 -2.90
CA PHE A 80 -4.03 23.61 -3.56
C PHE A 80 -4.36 24.81 -2.66
N PRO A 81 -4.80 25.94 -3.23
CA PRO A 81 -5.20 27.12 -2.45
C PRO A 81 -6.48 26.81 -1.68
N ALA A 82 -6.45 27.04 -0.37
CA ALA A 82 -7.59 26.76 0.51
C ALA A 82 -7.70 27.80 1.63
N SER A 83 -8.91 27.99 2.16
CA SER A 83 -9.14 28.87 3.31
C SER A 83 -8.54 28.34 4.62
N SER A 84 -8.35 27.02 4.71
CA SER A 84 -7.78 26.32 5.86
C SER A 84 -6.79 25.27 5.39
N SER A 85 -5.76 25.01 6.19
CA SER A 85 -4.84 23.89 6.01
C SER A 85 -5.39 22.57 6.55
N TRP A 86 -6.46 22.62 7.35
CA TRP A 86 -7.07 21.46 7.98
C TRP A 86 -8.42 21.16 7.34
N TYR A 87 -8.44 20.14 6.48
CA TYR A 87 -9.64 19.59 5.83
C TYR A 87 -10.65 20.65 5.35
N PRO A 88 -10.26 21.55 4.44
CA PRO A 88 -11.20 22.43 3.77
C PRO A 88 -12.34 21.63 3.13
N HIS A 89 -13.56 22.11 3.29
CA HIS A 89 -14.74 21.48 2.73
C HIS A 89 -14.94 21.97 1.30
N ILE A 90 -14.98 21.03 0.36
CA ILE A 90 -15.12 21.31 -1.07
C ILE A 90 -16.36 20.59 -1.55
N GLU A 91 -17.31 21.37 -2.06
CA GLU A 91 -18.51 20.81 -2.66
C GLU A 91 -18.15 20.20 -4.02
N VAL A 92 -18.57 18.96 -4.22
CA VAL A 92 -18.35 18.21 -5.46
C VAL A 92 -19.67 17.59 -5.93
N GLY A 93 -19.75 17.30 -7.22
CA GLY A 93 -20.92 16.65 -7.81
C GLY A 93 -21.16 15.26 -7.22
N SER A 94 -22.43 14.87 -7.10
CA SER A 94 -22.85 13.58 -6.54
C SER A 94 -22.20 12.37 -7.23
N GLN A 95 -22.04 12.44 -8.56
CA GLN A 95 -21.41 11.39 -9.36
C GLN A 95 -19.96 11.09 -8.93
N VAL A 96 -19.20 12.13 -8.55
CA VAL A 96 -17.81 12.00 -8.12
C VAL A 96 -17.75 11.27 -6.77
N ILE A 97 -18.60 11.66 -5.82
CA ILE A 97 -18.65 11.03 -4.50
C ILE A 97 -19.06 9.56 -4.59
N GLU A 98 -20.10 9.25 -5.36
CA GLU A 98 -20.52 7.86 -5.57
C GLU A 98 -19.41 7.01 -6.20
N HIS A 99 -18.65 7.59 -7.13
CA HIS A 99 -17.55 6.89 -7.76
C HIS A 99 -16.39 6.64 -6.77
N LEU A 100 -16.03 7.63 -5.97
CA LEU A 100 -15.03 7.50 -4.90
C LEU A 100 -15.43 6.48 -3.85
N ASP A 101 -16.71 6.41 -3.48
CA ASP A 101 -17.22 5.44 -2.51
C ASP A 101 -17.22 4.01 -3.08
N LYS A 102 -17.58 3.83 -4.35
CA LYS A 102 -17.44 2.55 -5.06
C LYS A 102 -15.98 2.09 -5.10
N LEU A 103 -15.04 3.00 -5.34
CA LEU A 103 -13.60 2.69 -5.30
C LEU A 103 -13.15 2.29 -3.89
N ARG A 104 -13.61 3.00 -2.85
CA ARG A 104 -13.34 2.65 -1.45
C ARG A 104 -13.82 1.23 -1.13
N ILE A 105 -15.07 0.91 -1.42
CA ILE A 105 -15.64 -0.43 -1.18
C ILE A 105 -14.84 -1.52 -1.92
N LYS A 106 -14.39 -1.25 -3.15
CA LYS A 106 -13.54 -2.18 -3.90
C LYS A 106 -12.17 -2.39 -3.25
N ILE A 107 -11.53 -1.31 -2.78
CA ILE A 107 -10.24 -1.37 -2.07
C ILE A 107 -10.39 -2.18 -0.79
N ASP A 108 -11.45 -1.95 0.00
CA ASP A 108 -11.70 -2.66 1.24
C ASP A 108 -11.89 -4.16 0.99
N LYS A 109 -12.69 -4.53 -0.02
CA LYS A 109 -12.84 -5.94 -0.45
C LYS A 109 -11.53 -6.59 -0.87
N LEU A 110 -10.70 -5.89 -1.65
CA LEU A 110 -9.40 -6.40 -2.07
C LEU A 110 -8.41 -6.55 -0.92
N ASN A 111 -8.48 -5.68 0.09
CA ASN A 111 -7.68 -5.81 1.31
C ASN A 111 -8.09 -7.05 2.11
N ASP A 112 -9.40 -7.28 2.28
CA ASP A 112 -9.92 -8.49 2.94
C ASP A 112 -9.51 -9.77 2.19
N GLU A 113 -9.61 -9.76 0.86
CA GLU A 113 -9.16 -10.87 0.00
C GLU A 113 -7.66 -11.11 0.11
N LYS A 114 -6.86 -10.04 0.12
CA LYS A 114 -5.40 -10.10 0.34
C LYS A 114 -5.09 -10.79 1.67
N GLU A 115 -5.72 -10.37 2.76
CA GLU A 115 -5.43 -10.91 4.09
C GLU A 115 -5.83 -12.39 4.20
N LYS A 116 -7.01 -12.75 3.70
CA LYS A 116 -7.48 -14.14 3.65
C LYS A 116 -6.56 -15.02 2.82
N THR A 117 -6.14 -14.54 1.65
CA THR A 117 -5.26 -15.27 0.74
C THR A 117 -3.87 -15.44 1.35
N TYR A 118 -3.32 -14.38 1.93
CA TYR A 118 -2.04 -14.42 2.65
C TYR A 118 -2.04 -15.47 3.77
N ASN A 119 -3.04 -15.41 4.66
CA ASN A 119 -3.16 -16.34 5.79
C ASN A 119 -3.37 -17.80 5.32
N SER A 120 -4.11 -17.98 4.23
CA SER A 120 -4.32 -19.31 3.63
C SER A 120 -3.03 -19.88 3.05
N ILE A 121 -2.23 -19.08 2.34
CA ILE A 121 -0.92 -19.50 1.79
C ILE A 121 0.04 -19.87 2.92
N VAL A 122 0.16 -19.03 3.95
CA VAL A 122 1.03 -19.31 5.10
C VAL A 122 0.61 -20.61 5.79
N SER A 123 -0.70 -20.80 6.02
CA SER A 123 -1.22 -22.02 6.65
C SER A 123 -0.98 -23.27 5.81
N ALA A 124 -1.16 -23.18 4.48
CA ALA A 124 -0.89 -24.28 3.55
C ALA A 124 0.60 -24.66 3.56
N LEU A 125 1.50 -23.68 3.47
CA LEU A 125 2.96 -23.90 3.48
C LEU A 125 3.44 -24.53 4.80
N LEU A 126 2.89 -24.08 5.93
CA LEU A 126 3.16 -24.67 7.24
C LEU A 126 2.64 -26.11 7.37
N SER A 127 1.48 -26.42 6.78
CA SER A 127 0.90 -27.77 6.76
C SER A 127 1.76 -28.74 5.93
N LEU A 128 2.28 -28.28 4.79
CA LEU A 128 3.12 -29.07 3.90
C LEU A 128 4.48 -29.43 4.52
N ARG A 129 4.98 -28.59 5.45
CA ARG A 129 6.23 -28.72 6.25
C ARG A 129 7.54 -28.83 5.46
N THR A 130 7.53 -29.37 4.24
CA THR A 130 8.71 -29.75 3.47
C THR A 130 8.62 -29.22 2.03
N PHE A 131 9.76 -28.81 1.48
CA PHE A 131 9.87 -28.29 0.12
C PHE A 131 9.44 -29.31 -0.94
N LYS A 132 9.71 -30.61 -0.71
CA LYS A 132 9.29 -31.69 -1.62
C LYS A 132 7.75 -31.77 -1.75
N ARG A 133 7.03 -31.68 -0.63
CA ARG A 133 5.56 -31.67 -0.63
C ARG A 133 4.99 -30.36 -1.19
N ALA A 134 5.65 -29.24 -0.95
CA ALA A 134 5.28 -27.97 -1.56
C ALA A 134 5.44 -27.97 -3.08
N LYS A 135 6.51 -28.59 -3.62
CA LYS A 135 6.71 -28.76 -5.05
C LYS A 135 5.60 -29.60 -5.71
N GLU A 136 5.10 -30.62 -5.02
CA GLU A 136 4.07 -31.52 -5.53
C GLU A 136 2.66 -30.93 -5.44
N GLN A 137 2.34 -30.19 -4.37
CA GLN A 137 0.97 -29.72 -4.09
C GLN A 137 0.75 -28.23 -4.38
N PHE A 138 1.82 -27.43 -4.46
CA PHE A 138 1.76 -25.97 -4.64
C PHE A 138 2.92 -25.48 -5.53
N PRO A 139 2.95 -25.88 -6.82
CA PRO A 139 4.05 -25.57 -7.73
C PRO A 139 4.30 -24.07 -7.90
N ASP A 140 3.23 -23.26 -7.91
CA ASP A 140 3.31 -21.80 -8.04
C ASP A 140 3.99 -21.14 -6.83
N ALA A 141 3.71 -21.62 -5.61
CA ALA A 141 4.41 -21.16 -4.41
C ALA A 141 5.85 -21.69 -4.38
N TYR A 142 6.09 -22.87 -4.97
CA TYR A 142 7.42 -23.47 -5.03
C TYR A 142 8.38 -22.67 -5.92
N GLU A 143 7.92 -21.98 -6.95
CA GLU A 143 8.77 -21.07 -7.73
C GLU A 143 9.46 -20.01 -6.87
N TYR A 144 8.72 -19.45 -5.92
CA TYR A 144 9.24 -18.48 -4.95
C TYR A 144 10.03 -19.15 -3.80
N LEU A 145 9.80 -20.45 -3.54
CA LEU A 145 10.56 -21.23 -2.56
C LEU A 145 11.92 -21.71 -3.06
N LYS A 146 12.11 -21.88 -4.38
CA LYS A 146 13.38 -22.33 -4.99
C LYS A 146 14.57 -21.47 -4.55
N GLU A 147 14.35 -20.15 -4.38
CA GLU A 147 15.36 -19.20 -3.90
C GLU A 147 15.92 -19.56 -2.51
N TYR A 148 15.16 -20.31 -1.71
CA TYR A 148 15.50 -20.69 -0.34
C TYR A 148 15.93 -22.17 -0.23
N GLU A 149 15.93 -22.94 -1.32
CA GLU A 149 16.34 -24.35 -1.31
C GLU A 149 17.88 -24.50 -1.37
N GLU A 150 18.60 -23.48 -1.83
CA GLU A 150 20.07 -23.50 -1.82
C GLU A 150 20.62 -23.28 -0.39
N PRO A 151 21.55 -24.12 0.08
CA PRO A 151 22.04 -24.15 1.47
C PRO A 151 22.98 -22.98 1.84
N GLY A 152 22.79 -21.79 1.26
CA GLY A 152 23.68 -20.63 1.47
C GLY A 152 23.00 -19.27 1.69
N LYS A 153 21.66 -19.18 1.71
CA LYS A 153 20.93 -17.89 1.82
C LYS A 153 19.96 -17.79 2.98
N THR A 154 20.00 -18.71 3.94
CA THR A 154 19.33 -18.51 5.23
C THR A 154 20.25 -17.76 6.18
N ALA A 155 19.83 -16.55 6.54
CA ALA A 155 20.36 -15.63 7.54
C ALA A 155 21.55 -14.76 7.09
N VAL A 156 21.30 -13.45 7.06
CA VAL A 156 22.28 -12.45 7.51
C VAL A 156 22.53 -12.72 9.01
N SER A 157 23.14 -13.85 9.35
CA SER A 157 23.86 -13.97 10.60
C SER A 157 25.22 -13.39 10.33
N LEU A 158 25.56 -12.28 10.99
CA LEU A 158 26.96 -11.92 11.17
C LEU A 158 27.70 -13.20 11.58
N PRO A 159 28.78 -13.59 10.90
CA PRO A 159 29.53 -14.77 11.30
C PRO A 159 29.87 -14.63 12.78
N ILE A 160 29.66 -15.69 13.57
CA ILE A 160 29.91 -15.68 15.02
C ILE A 160 31.34 -15.19 15.34
N GLU A 161 32.25 -15.34 14.38
CA GLU A 161 33.61 -14.79 14.38
C GLU A 161 33.65 -13.26 14.56
N ASP A 162 32.72 -12.49 13.97
CA ASP A 162 32.63 -11.03 14.13
C ASP A 162 32.11 -10.61 15.50
N ILE A 163 31.21 -11.39 16.10
CA ILE A 163 30.69 -11.09 17.45
C ILE A 163 31.80 -11.34 18.49
N LEU A 164 32.56 -12.43 18.34
CA LEU A 164 33.67 -12.76 19.23
C LEU A 164 34.87 -11.81 19.05
N SER A 165 35.15 -11.34 17.83
CA SER A 165 36.19 -10.34 17.58
C SER A 165 35.82 -8.98 18.18
N THR A 166 34.54 -8.59 18.12
CA THR A 166 34.04 -7.35 18.73
C THR A 166 34.10 -7.42 20.26
N ILE A 167 33.77 -8.56 20.87
CA ILE A 167 33.86 -8.76 22.33
C ILE A 167 35.31 -8.78 22.81
N LYS A 168 36.25 -9.40 22.06
CA LYS A 168 37.69 -9.39 22.38
C LYS A 168 38.31 -8.00 22.37
N LYS A 169 37.69 -7.01 21.72
CA LYS A 169 38.17 -5.63 21.68
C LYS A 169 37.98 -4.88 23.02
N TYR A 170 37.10 -5.38 23.89
CA TYR A 170 36.75 -4.77 25.18
C TYR A 170 37.11 -5.66 26.39
N LYS A 171 37.91 -6.70 26.17
CA LYS A 171 38.57 -7.51 27.21
C LYS A 171 40.06 -7.19 27.22
#